data_AF-A0A1D8QLL7-F1
#
_entry.id   AF-A0A1D8QLL7-F1
#
_cell.length_a   1.000
_cell.length_b   1.000
_cell.length_c   1.000
_cell.angle_alpha   90.00
_cell.angle_beta   90.00
_cell.angle_gamma   90.00
#
_symmetry.space_group_name_H-M   'P 1'
#
loop_
_entity.id
_entity.type
_entity.pdbx_description
1 polymer ?
#
loop_
_entity_poly.entity_id
_entity_poly.type
_entity_poly.pdbx_seq_one_letter_code
_entity_poly.pdbx_strand_id
1 'polypeptide(L)'
;MRSTTLAFIVFLFTFDAFSAADFEEKSEDDFLSASERCFERERLPSSYQRRFDNFEYPDEEIVHRYVHCIWKELELWNDRTGFNVEHIAALYRDKANTEVLVPILSDCNRNAQNESKLKWCYDAFKCILNSRVGQWFKEDVGRKLHDTKKANHVD
;
A
#
# COMPACT_ATOMS: atom_id res chain seq x y z
N MET A 1 22.05 -65.67 15.87
CA MET A 1 22.00 -64.60 14.86
C MET A 1 20.56 -64.28 14.52
N ARG A 2 20.03 -63.19 15.08
CA ARG A 2 18.82 -62.49 14.62
C ARG A 2 19.15 -61.01 14.78
N SER A 3 19.33 -60.34 13.64
CA SER A 3 19.68 -58.92 13.57
C SER A 3 18.41 -58.11 13.72
N THR A 4 18.27 -57.39 14.83
CA THR A 4 17.22 -56.37 15.00
C THR A 4 17.83 -55.01 14.74
N THR A 5 17.44 -54.45 13.60
CA THR A 5 17.84 -53.17 13.02
C THR A 5 17.60 -52.00 13.98
N LEU A 6 18.64 -51.17 14.19
CA LEU A 6 18.51 -49.85 14.81
C LEU A 6 17.65 -48.94 13.92
N ALA A 7 16.55 -48.43 14.46
CA ALA A 7 15.81 -47.33 13.84
C ALA A 7 16.38 -46.00 14.35
N PHE A 8 17.26 -45.38 13.55
CA PHE A 8 17.61 -43.97 13.69
C PHE A 8 16.42 -43.14 13.17
N ILE A 9 15.67 -42.50 14.08
CA ILE A 9 14.70 -41.47 13.71
C ILE A 9 15.49 -40.21 13.36
N VAL A 10 15.82 -40.06 12.08
CA VAL A 10 16.24 -38.77 11.52
C VAL A 10 14.96 -37.98 11.31
N PHE A 11 14.69 -37.04 12.21
CA PHE A 11 13.68 -35.99 11.98
C PHE A 11 14.21 -35.11 10.84
N LEU A 12 13.89 -35.50 9.60
CA LEU A 12 13.98 -34.63 8.44
C LEU A 12 12.94 -33.52 8.67
N PHE A 13 13.37 -32.42 9.29
CA PHE A 13 12.68 -31.16 9.15
C PHE A 13 12.64 -30.86 7.65
N THR A 14 11.50 -31.14 7.03
CA THR A 14 11.14 -30.57 5.73
C THR A 14 11.26 -29.07 5.92
N PHE A 15 12.35 -28.52 5.38
CA PHE A 15 12.54 -27.09 5.29
C PHE A 15 11.46 -26.63 4.33
N ASP A 16 10.30 -26.25 4.88
CA ASP A 16 9.24 -25.63 4.10
C ASP A 16 9.90 -24.46 3.36
N ALA A 17 9.89 -24.55 2.03
CA ALA A 17 10.42 -23.50 1.18
C ALA A 17 9.67 -22.23 1.55
N PHE A 18 10.33 -21.35 2.31
CA PHE A 18 9.88 -19.99 2.52
C PHE A 18 9.91 -19.35 1.14
N SER A 19 8.79 -19.45 0.43
CA SER A 19 8.57 -18.70 -0.79
C SER A 19 8.53 -17.26 -0.32
N ALA A 20 9.65 -16.55 -0.44
CA ALA A 20 9.62 -15.11 -0.46
C ALA A 20 8.69 -14.77 -1.63
N ALA A 21 7.46 -14.36 -1.32
CA ALA A 21 6.58 -13.85 -2.35
C ALA A 21 7.31 -12.67 -2.96
N ASP A 22 7.68 -12.78 -4.24
CA ASP A 22 8.29 -11.67 -4.97
C ASP A 22 7.28 -10.53 -4.96
N PHE A 23 7.70 -9.36 -4.50
CA PHE A 23 6.84 -8.18 -4.51
C PHE A 23 6.52 -7.80 -5.96
N GLU A 24 5.24 -7.90 -6.31
CA GLU A 24 4.73 -7.37 -7.57
C GLU A 24 4.54 -5.85 -7.44
N GLU A 25 5.38 -5.10 -8.17
CA GLU A 25 5.34 -3.64 -8.25
C GLU A 25 3.95 -3.15 -8.67
N LYS A 26 3.38 -2.21 -7.91
CA LYS A 26 1.99 -1.70 -8.11
C LYS A 26 1.95 -0.50 -9.04
N SER A 27 0.95 -0.48 -9.91
CA SER A 27 0.70 0.59 -10.89
C SER A 27 -0.40 1.57 -10.44
N GLU A 28 -0.61 2.63 -11.22
CA GLU A 28 -1.75 3.53 -11.03
C GLU A 28 -3.08 2.82 -11.27
N ASP A 29 -3.11 1.83 -12.18
CA ASP A 29 -4.29 0.98 -12.41
C ASP A 29 -4.64 0.15 -11.18
N ASP A 30 -3.63 -0.40 -10.51
CA ASP A 30 -3.82 -1.14 -9.26
C ASP A 30 -4.36 -0.23 -8.16
N PHE A 31 -3.81 1.00 -8.04
CA PHE A 31 -4.31 1.99 -7.09
C PHE A 31 -5.76 2.36 -7.37
N LEU A 32 -6.13 2.65 -8.62
CA LEU A 32 -7.50 3.02 -8.98
C LEU A 32 -8.47 1.85 -8.75
N SER A 33 -8.07 0.63 -9.08
CA SER A 33 -8.87 -0.57 -8.85
C SER A 33 -9.05 -0.86 -7.36
N ALA A 34 -8.01 -0.72 -6.54
CA ALA A 34 -8.10 -0.84 -5.09
C ALA A 34 -8.96 0.28 -4.49
N SER A 35 -8.82 1.49 -4.99
CA SER A 35 -9.65 2.64 -4.60
C SER A 35 -11.13 2.37 -4.84
N GLU A 36 -11.52 1.88 -6.02
CA GLU A 36 -12.91 1.53 -6.34
C GLU A 36 -13.45 0.45 -5.39
N ARG A 37 -12.72 -0.66 -5.22
CA ARG A 37 -13.13 -1.76 -4.32
C ARG A 37 -13.27 -1.30 -2.87
N CYS A 38 -12.33 -0.47 -2.38
CA CYS A 38 -12.38 0.07 -1.04
C CYS A 38 -13.49 1.11 -0.85
N PHE A 39 -13.82 1.88 -1.90
CA PHE A 39 -14.95 2.79 -1.89
C PHE A 39 -16.26 2.06 -1.64
N GLU A 40 -16.46 0.94 -2.34
CA GLU A 40 -17.62 0.06 -2.17
C GLU A 40 -17.61 -0.65 -0.81
N ARG A 41 -16.46 -1.24 -0.42
CA ARG A 41 -16.30 -1.99 0.84
C ARG A 41 -16.65 -1.14 2.05
N GLU A 42 -16.15 0.09 2.10
CA GLU A 42 -16.39 1.02 3.20
C GLU A 42 -17.71 1.78 3.06
N ARG A 43 -18.49 1.52 1.99
CA ARG A 43 -19.79 2.12 1.70
C ARG A 43 -19.74 3.65 1.73
N LEU A 44 -18.72 4.22 1.09
CA LEU A 44 -18.53 5.66 1.04
C LEU A 44 -19.67 6.33 0.26
N PRO A 45 -20.21 7.46 0.76
CA PRO A 45 -21.15 8.26 0.00
C PRO A 45 -20.50 8.79 -1.29
N SER A 46 -21.24 8.79 -2.40
CA SER A 46 -20.75 9.28 -3.70
C SER A 46 -20.23 10.72 -3.68
N SER A 47 -20.64 11.53 -2.70
CA SER A 47 -20.10 12.88 -2.45
C SER A 47 -18.57 12.91 -2.25
N TYR A 48 -17.96 11.80 -1.86
CA TYR A 48 -16.51 11.69 -1.69
C TYR A 48 -15.74 11.49 -3.00
N GLN A 49 -16.37 10.98 -4.05
CA GLN A 49 -15.69 10.62 -5.30
C GLN A 49 -14.89 11.80 -5.87
N ARG A 50 -15.54 12.95 -6.05
CA ARG A 50 -14.88 14.15 -6.58
C ARG A 50 -13.76 14.65 -5.66
N ARG A 51 -13.90 14.49 -4.34
CA ARG A 51 -12.88 14.91 -3.38
C ARG A 51 -11.64 14.05 -3.52
N PHE A 52 -11.81 12.72 -3.58
CA PHE A 52 -10.70 11.78 -3.75
C PHE A 52 -10.03 11.91 -5.12
N ASP A 53 -10.80 12.15 -6.19
CA ASP A 53 -10.26 12.49 -7.52
C ASP A 53 -9.36 13.74 -7.51
N ASN A 54 -9.62 14.67 -6.59
CA ASN A 54 -8.83 15.89 -6.38
C ASN A 54 -7.77 15.70 -5.27
N PHE A 55 -7.56 14.47 -4.80
CA PHE A 55 -6.64 14.11 -3.72
C PHE A 55 -6.97 14.78 -2.36
N GLU A 56 -8.25 15.09 -2.14
CA GLU A 56 -8.79 15.65 -0.90
C GLU A 56 -9.37 14.55 0.00
N TYR A 57 -8.58 14.14 0.99
CA TYR A 57 -8.97 13.17 2.00
C TYR A 57 -9.14 13.88 3.35
N PRO A 58 -10.38 14.10 3.85
CA PRO A 58 -10.61 14.71 5.16
C PRO A 58 -10.29 13.76 6.32
N ASP A 59 -10.04 14.34 7.49
CA ASP A 59 -9.80 13.62 8.75
C ASP A 59 -11.15 13.16 9.33
N GLU A 60 -11.68 12.09 8.74
CA GLU A 60 -12.94 11.47 9.11
C GLU A 60 -12.75 9.95 9.21
N GLU A 61 -13.40 9.31 10.18
CA GLU A 61 -13.17 7.89 10.47
C GLU A 61 -13.44 6.97 9.26
N ILE A 62 -14.48 7.27 8.47
CA ILE A 62 -14.79 6.54 7.23
C ILE A 62 -13.69 6.67 6.17
N VAL A 63 -13.01 7.82 6.13
CA VAL A 63 -11.89 8.05 5.22
C VAL A 63 -10.64 7.35 5.73
N HIS A 64 -10.44 7.26 7.04
CA HIS A 64 -9.34 6.48 7.62
C HIS A 64 -9.45 5.00 7.26
N ARG A 65 -10.65 4.43 7.35
CA ARG A 65 -10.91 3.04 6.93
C ARG A 65 -10.68 2.84 5.44
N TYR A 66 -11.13 3.76 4.61
CA TYR A 66 -10.93 3.70 3.16
C TYR A 66 -9.44 3.77 2.76
N VAL A 67 -8.69 4.71 3.32
CA VAL A 67 -7.24 4.82 3.09
C VAL A 67 -6.54 3.54 3.54
N HIS A 68 -6.85 3.07 4.76
CA HIS A 68 -6.29 1.82 5.27
C HIS A 68 -6.60 0.62 4.36
N CYS A 69 -7.83 0.48 3.90
CA CYS A 69 -8.24 -0.56 2.96
C CYS A 69 -7.36 -0.56 1.70
N ILE A 70 -7.14 0.60 1.06
CA ILE A 70 -6.34 0.69 -0.17
C ILE A 70 -4.92 0.21 0.09
N TRP A 71 -4.26 0.76 1.11
CA TRP A 71 -2.85 0.43 1.36
C TRP A 71 -2.66 -1.03 1.82
N LYS A 72 -3.68 -1.62 2.45
CA LYS A 72 -3.72 -3.06 2.75
C LYS A 72 -3.90 -3.91 1.50
N GLU A 73 -4.81 -3.55 0.59
CA GLU A 73 -5.03 -4.29 -0.66
C GLU A 73 -3.81 -4.23 -1.59
N LEU A 74 -3.07 -3.13 -1.57
CA LEU A 74 -1.83 -2.98 -2.34
C LEU A 74 -0.61 -3.64 -1.68
N GLU A 75 -0.76 -4.19 -0.47
CA GLU A 75 0.33 -4.77 0.34
C GLU A 75 1.46 -3.77 0.67
N LEU A 76 1.11 -2.49 0.70
CA LEU A 76 2.01 -1.38 1.01
C LEU A 76 1.88 -0.92 2.47
N TRP A 77 0.96 -1.50 3.24
CA TRP A 77 0.77 -1.24 4.67
C TRP A 77 0.64 -2.52 5.51
N ASN A 78 1.24 -2.48 6.69
CA ASN A 78 1.14 -3.52 7.72
C ASN A 78 0.77 -2.88 9.06
N ASP A 79 -0.19 -3.46 9.78
CA ASP A 79 -0.68 -2.87 11.05
C ASP A 79 0.30 -2.94 12.22
N ARG A 80 1.40 -3.66 12.04
CA ARG A 80 2.48 -3.77 13.02
C ARG A 80 3.62 -2.81 12.71
N THR A 81 3.99 -2.66 11.44
CA THR A 81 5.20 -1.92 11.01
C THR A 81 4.89 -0.64 10.22
N GLY A 82 3.65 -0.44 9.82
CA GLY A 82 3.19 0.68 9.01
C GLY A 82 3.53 0.48 7.53
N PHE A 83 4.01 1.52 6.86
CA PHE A 83 4.37 1.44 5.45
C PHE A 83 5.43 0.38 5.15
N ASN A 84 5.23 -0.37 4.07
CA ASN A 84 6.31 -1.13 3.45
C ASN A 84 7.18 -0.18 2.62
N VAL A 85 8.16 0.43 3.28
CA VAL A 85 9.00 1.48 2.71
C VAL A 85 9.78 1.00 1.49
N GLU A 86 10.26 -0.24 1.49
CA GLU A 86 11.01 -0.81 0.37
C GLU A 86 10.13 -0.94 -0.88
N HIS A 87 8.91 -1.48 -0.71
CA HIS A 87 7.96 -1.64 -1.80
C HIS A 87 7.53 -0.29 -2.38
N ILE A 88 7.24 0.70 -1.53
CA ILE A 88 6.86 2.05 -2.00
C ILE A 88 8.04 2.75 -2.70
N ALA A 89 9.26 2.59 -2.17
CA ALA A 89 10.45 3.18 -2.80
C ALA A 89 10.73 2.57 -4.18
N ALA A 90 10.43 1.27 -4.38
CA ALA A 90 10.57 0.63 -5.69
C ALA A 90 9.71 1.32 -6.77
N LEU A 91 8.48 1.72 -6.43
CA LEU A 91 7.53 2.39 -7.36
C LEU A 91 8.03 3.73 -7.91
N TYR A 92 8.93 4.41 -7.18
CA TYR A 92 9.38 5.76 -7.52
C TYR A 92 10.89 5.85 -7.75
N ARG A 93 11.56 4.70 -7.94
CA ARG A 93 13.02 4.62 -8.11
C ARG A 93 13.52 5.29 -9.39
N ASP A 94 12.65 5.50 -10.38
CA ASP A 94 12.91 6.25 -11.61
C ASP A 94 12.85 7.78 -11.37
N LYS A 95 12.08 8.24 -10.38
CA LYS A 95 11.96 9.66 -10.01
C LYS A 95 13.07 10.12 -9.07
N ALA A 96 13.50 9.25 -8.16
CA ALA A 96 14.56 9.56 -7.20
C ALA A 96 15.26 8.31 -6.66
N ASN A 97 16.48 8.49 -6.16
CA ASN A 97 17.22 7.44 -5.48
C ASN A 97 16.61 7.10 -4.11
N THR A 98 16.94 5.92 -3.61
CA THR A 98 16.45 5.42 -2.31
C THR A 98 16.91 6.29 -1.15
N GLU A 99 18.06 6.97 -1.25
CA GLU A 99 18.50 7.92 -0.21
C GLU A 99 17.58 9.13 -0.04
N VAL A 100 16.76 9.46 -1.05
CA VAL A 100 15.72 10.50 -0.95
C VAL A 100 14.37 9.91 -0.57
N LEU A 101 14.00 8.76 -1.16
CA LEU A 101 12.70 8.14 -0.93
C LEU A 101 12.54 7.60 0.50
N VAL A 102 13.49 6.77 0.94
CA VAL A 102 13.40 6.01 2.19
C VAL A 102 13.26 6.93 3.42
N PRO A 103 14.00 8.04 3.57
CA PRO A 103 13.83 8.94 4.71
C PRO A 103 12.43 9.55 4.77
N ILE A 104 11.91 10.05 3.65
CA ILE A 104 10.57 10.67 3.61
C ILE A 104 9.51 9.66 4.05
N LEU A 105 9.53 8.46 3.47
CA LEU A 105 8.58 7.40 3.77
C LEU A 105 8.68 6.93 5.22
N SER A 106 9.90 6.70 5.70
CA SER A 106 10.16 6.22 7.05
C SER A 106 9.82 7.25 8.12
N ASP A 107 10.09 8.53 7.87
CA ASP A 107 9.80 9.61 8.80
C ASP A 107 8.29 9.86 8.88
N CYS A 108 7.58 9.89 7.76
CA CYS A 108 6.12 9.96 7.75
C CYS A 108 5.49 8.77 8.48
N ASN A 109 5.99 7.55 8.24
CA ASN A 109 5.52 6.35 8.92
C ASN A 109 5.72 6.44 10.44
N ARG A 110 6.94 6.77 10.88
CA ARG A 110 7.32 6.78 12.31
C ARG A 110 6.64 7.90 13.07
N ASN A 111 6.62 9.11 12.51
CA ASN A 111 6.08 10.29 13.20
C ASN A 111 4.55 10.27 13.29
N ALA A 112 3.88 9.53 12.41
CA ALA A 112 2.44 9.32 12.44
C ALA A 112 1.99 8.17 13.37
N GLN A 113 2.92 7.47 14.03
CA GLN A 113 2.59 6.28 14.81
C GLN A 113 1.55 6.58 15.89
N ASN A 114 0.49 5.77 15.90
CA ASN A 114 -0.68 5.95 16.76
C ASN A 114 -1.15 4.58 17.30
N GLU A 115 -1.87 4.60 18.44
CA GLU A 115 -2.54 3.42 18.97
C GLU A 115 -3.59 2.89 17.97
N SER A 116 -4.36 3.79 17.36
CA SER A 116 -5.28 3.46 16.27
C SER A 116 -4.51 3.20 14.99
N LYS A 117 -4.59 1.97 14.48
CA LYS A 117 -3.93 1.56 13.23
C LYS A 117 -4.49 2.27 12.01
N LEU A 118 -5.79 2.55 12.03
CA LEU A 118 -6.46 3.35 11.00
C LEU A 118 -5.93 4.79 11.00
N LYS A 119 -5.84 5.42 12.18
CA LYS A 119 -5.33 6.80 12.28
C LYS A 119 -3.85 6.88 11.92
N TRP A 120 -3.05 5.89 12.33
CA TRP A 120 -1.65 5.78 11.94
C TRP A 120 -1.48 5.71 10.42
N CYS A 121 -2.22 4.81 9.75
CA CYS A 121 -2.18 4.67 8.30
C CYS A 121 -2.59 5.98 7.60
N TYR A 122 -3.68 6.59 8.05
CA TYR A 122 -4.17 7.85 7.51
C TYR A 122 -3.16 8.99 7.68
N ASP A 123 -2.62 9.19 8.88
CA ASP A 123 -1.68 10.29 9.15
C ASP A 123 -0.37 10.11 8.38
N ALA A 124 0.12 8.88 8.28
CA ALA A 124 1.30 8.56 7.48
C ALA A 124 1.05 8.84 5.99
N PHE A 125 -0.11 8.44 5.47
CA PHE A 125 -0.54 8.75 4.11
C PHE A 125 -0.65 10.26 3.86
N LYS A 126 -1.30 11.02 4.74
CA LYS A 126 -1.40 12.48 4.62
C LYS A 126 -0.04 13.16 4.65
N CYS A 127 0.89 12.67 5.47
CA CYS A 127 2.27 13.15 5.48
C CYS A 127 2.96 12.92 4.13
N ILE A 128 2.90 11.70 3.57
CA ILE A 128 3.48 11.39 2.26
C ILE A 128 2.81 12.23 1.16
N LEU A 129 1.49 12.34 1.16
CA LEU A 129 0.71 13.07 0.15
C LEU A 129 1.11 14.57 0.08
N ASN A 130 1.62 15.12 1.18
CA ASN A 130 2.12 16.49 1.29
C ASN A 130 3.65 16.61 1.06
N SER A 131 4.33 15.51 0.78
CA SER A 131 5.76 15.46 0.46
C SER A 131 6.02 15.48 -1.05
N ARG A 132 7.29 15.39 -1.45
CA ARG A 132 7.68 15.24 -2.87
C ARG A 132 7.18 13.93 -3.49
N VAL A 133 7.18 12.84 -2.73
CA VAL A 133 6.62 11.54 -3.17
C VAL A 133 5.13 11.68 -3.48
N GLY A 134 4.41 12.42 -2.63
CA GLY A 134 3.00 12.74 -2.84
C GLY A 134 2.73 13.57 -4.10
N GLN A 135 3.67 14.39 -4.55
CA GLN A 135 3.52 15.12 -5.82
C GLN A 135 3.61 14.19 -7.02
N TRP A 136 4.60 13.28 -7.06
CA TRP A 136 4.69 12.29 -8.14
C TRP A 136 3.47 11.38 -8.17
N PHE A 137 3.02 10.91 -7.01
CA PHE A 137 1.77 10.16 -6.89
C PHE A 137 0.57 10.91 -7.51
N LYS A 138 0.40 12.20 -7.18
CA LYS A 138 -0.69 13.03 -7.73
C LYS A 138 -0.57 13.22 -9.24
N GLU A 139 0.63 13.40 -9.76
CA GLU A 139 0.89 13.56 -11.18
C GLU A 139 0.56 12.28 -11.96
N ASP A 140 1.01 11.13 -11.46
CA ASP A 140 0.89 9.86 -12.16
C ASP A 140 -0.57 9.34 -12.08
N VAL A 141 -1.18 9.33 -10.89
CA VAL A 141 -2.61 8.97 -10.72
C VAL A 141 -3.53 9.99 -11.39
N GLY A 142 -3.21 11.28 -11.30
CA GLY A 142 -4.01 12.35 -11.91
C GLY A 142 -4.05 12.25 -13.44
N ARG A 143 -2.91 11.90 -14.05
CA ARG A 143 -2.83 11.60 -15.50
C ARG A 143 -3.74 10.42 -15.85
N LYS A 144 -3.64 9.33 -15.10
CA LYS A 144 -4.44 8.12 -15.32
C LYS A 144 -5.95 8.40 -15.21
N LEU A 145 -6.38 9.11 -14.16
CA LEU A 145 -7.78 9.51 -13.96
C LEU A 145 -8.31 10.34 -15.13
N HIS A 146 -7.52 11.30 -15.61
CA HIS A 146 -7.90 12.13 -16.75
C HIS A 146 -8.03 11.31 -18.04
N ASP A 147 -7.12 10.36 -18.27
CA ASP A 147 -7.14 9.51 -19.47
C ASP A 147 -8.35 8.57 -19.45
N THR A 148 -8.69 7.97 -18.31
CA THR A 148 -9.91 7.17 -18.13
C THR A 148 -11.17 7.99 -18.37
N LYS A 149 -11.24 9.23 -17.85
CA LYS A 149 -12.39 10.12 -18.07
C LYS A 149 -12.56 10.50 -19.54
N LYS A 150 -11.45 10.72 -20.25
CA LYS A 150 -11.45 10.98 -21.70
C LYS A 150 -11.95 9.78 -22.48
N ALA A 151 -11.47 8.58 -22.19
CA ALA A 151 -11.94 7.35 -22.85
C ALA A 151 -13.46 7.18 -22.70
N ASN A 152 -13.98 7.34 -21.48
CA ASN A 152 -15.41 7.20 -21.19
C ASN A 152 -16.32 8.29 -21.80
N HIS A 153 -15.76 9.41 -22.31
CA HIS A 153 -16.52 10.47 -23.01
C HIS A 153 -16.48 10.32 -24.54
N VAL A 154 -15.65 9.43 -25.05
CA VAL A 154 -15.49 9.16 -26.49
C VAL A 154 -16.39 8.00 -26.94
N ASP A 155 -16.90 7.21 -25.99
CA ASP A 155 -17.94 6.18 -26.16
C ASP A 155 -19.36 6.73 -25.96
#